data_AF-E6SBD7-F1
#
_entry.id   AF-E6SBD7-F1
#
_cell.length_a   1.000
_cell.length_b   1.000
_cell.length_c   1.000
_cell.angle_alpha   90.00
_cell.angle_beta   90.00
_cell.angle_gamma   90.00
#
_symmetry.space_group_name_H-M   'P 1'
#
loop_
_entity.id
_entity.type
_entity.pdbx_description
1 polymer ?
#
loop_
_entity_poly.entity_id
_entity_poly.type
_entity_poly.pdbx_seq_one_letter_code
_entity_poly.pdbx_strand_id
1 'polypeptide(L)'
;MFVVEPVFAWEVPVQSSLLVATAMARGRPAAMSTEPPRLNGRSDDVVAERYTELVRLFRALPTVEPRDLAEIARLETLPGTTGFPPWETVVMRSGADDDPAVVAAARSLWEALGSNEYTLHLRSRPNTLRGFFAGRTWMDLGFLGMVMWGVVAAAAQDAWGWPWWLFVPVIVGWPLLVLAIFRRRYNKLRRIGGRELPHF
;
A
#
# COMPACT_ATOMS: atom_id res chain seq x y z
N MET A 1 -21.56 6.72 13.46
CA MET A 1 -20.33 5.92 13.34
C MET A 1 -20.31 4.76 14.34
N PHE A 2 -19.95 3.56 13.89
CA PHE A 2 -19.80 2.38 14.74
C PHE A 2 -18.66 1.46 14.23
N VAL A 3 -18.23 0.51 15.07
CA VAL A 3 -17.24 -0.49 14.67
C VAL A 3 -17.93 -1.61 13.89
N VAL A 4 -17.44 -1.84 12.68
CA VAL A 4 -17.90 -2.93 11.82
C VAL A 4 -17.15 -4.20 12.19
N GLU A 5 -17.87 -5.21 12.67
CA GLU A 5 -17.29 -6.50 13.05
C GLU A 5 -16.84 -7.33 11.84
N PRO A 6 -15.77 -8.14 11.97
CA PRO A 6 -15.31 -9.05 10.94
C PRO A 6 -16.36 -10.11 10.57
N VAL A 7 -16.59 -10.30 9.28
CA VAL A 7 -17.38 -11.41 8.73
C VAL A 7 -16.46 -12.46 8.11
N PHE A 8 -15.36 -12.03 7.50
CA PHE A 8 -14.36 -12.93 6.94
C PHE A 8 -13.13 -13.06 7.86
N ALA A 9 -12.46 -14.21 7.82
CA ALA A 9 -11.29 -14.49 8.66
C ALA A 9 -10.08 -13.56 8.41
N TRP A 10 -10.07 -12.85 7.28
CA TRP A 10 -9.02 -11.89 6.93
C TRP A 10 -9.37 -10.44 7.30
N GLU A 11 -10.61 -10.17 7.72
CA GLU A 11 -11.05 -8.85 8.17
C GLU A 11 -10.57 -8.56 9.61
N VAL A 12 -10.50 -7.28 9.95
CA VAL A 12 -10.28 -6.79 11.31
C VAL A 12 -11.42 -5.83 11.67
N PRO A 13 -11.67 -5.57 12.97
CA PRO A 13 -12.64 -4.53 13.34
C PRO A 13 -12.18 -3.16 12.81
N VAL A 14 -13.04 -2.45 12.09
CA VAL A 14 -12.75 -1.15 11.47
C VAL A 14 -13.93 -0.21 11.70
N GLN A 15 -13.66 1.09 11.86
CA GLN A 15 -14.72 2.11 11.89
C GLN A 15 -15.51 2.13 10.57
N SER A 16 -16.84 2.27 10.64
CA SER A 16 -17.70 2.25 9.46
C SER A 16 -17.33 3.32 8.43
N SER A 17 -16.96 4.53 8.89
CA SER A 17 -16.48 5.62 8.01
C SER A 17 -15.23 5.24 7.25
N LEU A 18 -14.26 4.64 7.94
CA LEU A 18 -12.99 4.22 7.37
C LEU A 18 -13.22 3.10 6.35
N LEU A 19 -14.08 2.12 6.66
CA LEU A 19 -14.42 1.02 5.75
C LEU A 19 -15.02 1.54 4.44
N VAL A 20 -16.02 2.42 4.53
CA VAL A 20 -16.72 2.97 3.35
C VAL A 20 -15.81 3.89 2.56
N ALA A 21 -15.13 4.84 3.22
CA ALA A 21 -14.25 5.81 2.57
C ALA A 21 -13.09 5.15 1.82
N THR A 22 -12.44 4.16 2.44
CA THR A 22 -11.35 3.42 1.81
C THR A 22 -11.86 2.55 0.66
N ALA A 23 -13.05 1.94 0.77
CA ALA A 23 -13.67 1.20 -0.31
C ALA A 23 -13.92 2.10 -1.53
N MET A 24 -14.51 3.29 -1.33
CA MET A 24 -14.75 4.25 -2.40
C MET A 24 -13.45 4.76 -3.04
N ALA A 25 -12.47 5.13 -2.22
CA ALA A 25 -11.18 5.60 -2.70
C ALA A 25 -10.46 4.54 -3.55
N ARG A 26 -10.60 3.25 -3.20
CA ARG A 26 -9.90 2.15 -3.85
C ARG A 26 -10.65 1.53 -5.01
N GLY A 27 -11.97 1.46 -4.96
CA GLY A 27 -12.80 0.86 -6.00
C GLY A 27 -13.04 1.73 -7.23
N ARG A 28 -12.71 3.04 -7.15
CA ARG A 28 -12.94 3.97 -8.26
C ARG A 28 -12.09 3.65 -9.51
N PRO A 29 -12.57 3.95 -10.73
CA PRO A 29 -11.86 3.64 -11.97
C PRO A 29 -10.42 4.17 -12.04
N ALA A 30 -10.18 5.39 -11.55
CA ALA A 30 -8.85 6.00 -11.55
C ALA A 30 -7.82 5.23 -10.68
N ALA A 31 -8.27 4.61 -9.58
CA ALA A 31 -7.42 3.78 -8.73
C ALA A 31 -7.12 2.42 -9.35
N MET A 32 -8.05 1.90 -10.16
CA MET A 32 -7.88 0.62 -10.86
C MET A 32 -6.93 0.72 -12.05
N SER A 33 -6.87 1.86 -12.74
CA SER A 33 -6.01 2.04 -13.93
C SER A 33 -4.56 2.43 -13.61
N THR A 34 -4.32 3.07 -12.47
CA THR A 34 -2.99 3.63 -12.13
C THR A 34 -2.15 2.70 -11.26
N GLU A 35 -2.77 1.73 -10.59
CA GLU A 35 -2.08 0.85 -9.66
C GLU A 35 -1.66 -0.48 -10.30
N PRO A 36 -0.61 -1.13 -9.77
CA PRO A 36 -0.22 -2.46 -10.22
C PRO A 36 -1.40 -3.43 -10.10
N PRO A 37 -1.48 -4.47 -10.96
CA PRO A 37 -2.55 -5.47 -10.88
C PRO A 37 -2.70 -6.03 -9.46
N ARG A 38 -3.93 -6.14 -8.98
CA ARG A 38 -4.23 -6.72 -7.66
C ARG A 38 -3.70 -8.15 -7.60
N LEU A 39 -3.18 -8.55 -6.43
CA LEU A 39 -2.65 -9.92 -6.24
C LEU A 39 -3.76 -10.97 -6.15
N ASN A 40 -4.94 -10.56 -5.69
CA ASN A 40 -6.13 -11.38 -5.61
C ASN A 40 -7.38 -10.49 -5.82
N GLY A 41 -8.57 -11.09 -5.67
CA GLY A 41 -9.84 -10.41 -5.91
C GLY A 41 -10.52 -10.89 -7.20
N ARG A 42 -11.62 -10.24 -7.53
CA ARG A 42 -12.42 -10.47 -8.74
C ARG A 42 -11.90 -9.60 -9.90
N SER A 43 -12.45 -9.82 -11.09
CA SER A 43 -12.16 -9.00 -12.27
C SER A 43 -12.51 -7.54 -12.06
N ASP A 44 -11.89 -6.66 -12.86
CA ASP A 44 -12.14 -5.22 -12.81
C ASP A 44 -13.62 -4.88 -13.09
N ASP A 45 -14.30 -5.64 -13.95
CA ASP A 45 -15.74 -5.46 -14.24
C ASP A 45 -16.60 -5.66 -12.99
N VAL A 46 -16.31 -6.71 -12.20
CA VAL A 46 -17.04 -6.98 -10.96
C VAL A 46 -16.75 -5.90 -9.92
N VAL A 47 -15.51 -5.44 -9.83
CA VAL A 47 -15.15 -4.33 -8.93
C VAL A 47 -15.88 -3.04 -9.34
N ALA A 48 -15.93 -2.74 -10.63
CA ALA A 48 -16.64 -1.57 -11.17
C ALA A 48 -18.15 -1.65 -10.92
N GLU A 49 -18.76 -2.83 -11.06
CA GLU A 49 -20.17 -3.07 -10.72
C GLU A 49 -20.44 -2.79 -9.23
N ARG A 50 -19.62 -3.36 -8.33
CA ARG A 50 -19.76 -3.15 -6.87
C ARG A 50 -19.51 -1.71 -6.46
N TYR A 51 -18.56 -1.04 -7.11
CA TYR A 51 -18.30 0.38 -6.89
C TYR A 51 -19.49 1.24 -7.33
N THR A 52 -20.05 0.96 -8.51
CA THR A 52 -21.23 1.67 -9.03
C THR A 52 -22.43 1.49 -8.09
N GLU A 53 -22.63 0.29 -7.56
CA GLU A 53 -23.68 0.01 -6.59
C GLU A 53 -23.48 0.79 -5.27
N LEU A 54 -22.26 0.80 -4.74
CA LEU A 54 -21.92 1.58 -3.54
C LEU A 54 -22.21 3.08 -3.75
N VAL A 55 -21.78 3.64 -4.89
CA VAL A 55 -22.03 5.05 -5.23
C VAL A 55 -23.52 5.31 -5.44
N ARG A 56 -24.26 4.38 -6.05
CA ARG A 56 -25.71 4.49 -6.24
C ARG A 56 -26.44 4.57 -4.89
N LEU A 57 -26.09 3.69 -3.95
CA LEU A 57 -26.67 3.69 -2.60
C LEU A 57 -26.31 4.96 -1.84
N PHE A 58 -25.04 5.40 -1.90
CA PHE A 58 -24.62 6.68 -1.33
C PHE A 58 -25.49 7.83 -1.86
N ARG A 59 -25.64 7.95 -3.18
CA ARG A 59 -26.40 9.04 -3.82
C ARG A 59 -27.89 9.02 -3.48
N ALA A 60 -28.44 7.88 -3.08
CA ALA A 60 -29.84 7.73 -2.73
C ALA A 60 -30.16 8.11 -1.28
N LEU A 61 -29.15 8.39 -0.46
CA LEU A 61 -29.35 8.76 0.95
C LEU A 61 -30.05 10.12 1.07
N PRO A 62 -31.05 10.26 1.95
CA PRO A 62 -31.78 11.52 2.15
C PRO A 62 -30.93 12.61 2.78
N THR A 63 -29.84 12.24 3.44
CA THR A 63 -28.88 13.12 4.11
C THR A 63 -27.80 13.67 3.16
N VAL A 64 -27.70 13.15 1.94
CA VAL A 64 -26.69 13.57 0.97
C VAL A 64 -27.11 14.89 0.31
N GLU A 65 -26.28 15.90 0.48
CA GLU A 65 -26.51 17.22 -0.10
C GLU A 65 -25.83 17.36 -1.48
N PRO A 66 -26.27 18.33 -2.32
CA PRO A 66 -25.61 18.60 -3.60
C PRO A 66 -24.10 18.87 -3.49
N ARG A 67 -23.63 19.43 -2.38
CA ARG A 67 -22.19 19.64 -2.11
C ARG A 67 -21.41 18.34 -1.95
N ASP A 68 -22.03 17.29 -1.37
CA ASP A 68 -21.40 15.98 -1.19
C ASP A 68 -21.28 15.25 -2.52
N LEU A 69 -22.33 15.37 -3.35
CA LEU A 69 -22.32 14.85 -4.71
C LEU A 69 -21.25 15.51 -5.59
N ALA A 70 -21.13 16.84 -5.51
CA ALA A 70 -20.10 17.58 -6.21
C ALA A 70 -18.70 17.18 -5.73
N GLU A 71 -18.52 16.97 -4.43
CA GLU A 71 -17.25 16.54 -3.86
C GLU A 71 -16.88 15.11 -4.27
N ILE A 72 -17.83 14.16 -4.28
CA ILE A 72 -17.57 12.80 -4.81
C ILE A 72 -17.17 12.86 -6.27
N ALA A 73 -17.90 13.61 -7.10
CA ALA A 73 -17.55 13.76 -8.50
C ALA A 73 -16.13 14.33 -8.67
N ARG A 74 -15.74 15.31 -7.85
CA ARG A 74 -14.36 15.83 -7.80
C ARG A 74 -13.37 14.73 -7.42
N LEU A 75 -13.63 13.98 -6.35
CA LEU A 75 -12.75 12.93 -5.86
C LEU A 75 -12.60 11.78 -6.86
N GLU A 76 -13.62 11.46 -7.64
CA GLU A 76 -13.55 10.46 -8.71
C GLU A 76 -12.56 10.84 -9.83
N THR A 77 -12.37 12.13 -10.08
CA THR A 77 -11.42 12.64 -11.10
C THR A 77 -9.99 12.77 -10.61
N LEU A 78 -9.75 12.70 -9.30
CA LEU A 78 -8.40 12.80 -8.74
C LEU A 78 -7.55 11.58 -9.14
N PRO A 79 -6.21 11.73 -9.20
CA PRO A 79 -5.32 10.60 -9.47
C PRO A 79 -5.61 9.41 -8.57
N GLY A 80 -5.48 8.19 -9.09
CA GLY A 80 -5.72 6.96 -8.33
C GLY A 80 -4.84 6.82 -7.09
N THR A 81 -3.69 7.50 -7.06
CA THR A 81 -2.78 7.60 -5.91
C THR A 81 -3.31 8.44 -4.75
N THR A 82 -4.39 9.20 -4.94
CA THR A 82 -5.05 9.93 -3.85
C THR A 82 -5.67 8.94 -2.85
N GLY A 83 -5.26 9.05 -1.59
CA GLY A 83 -5.75 8.18 -0.52
C GLY A 83 -7.18 8.49 -0.06
N PHE A 84 -7.62 7.76 0.95
CA PHE A 84 -8.97 7.84 1.52
C PHE A 84 -9.31 9.08 2.39
N PRO A 85 -8.39 9.86 2.99
CA PRO A 85 -8.79 10.91 3.95
C PRO A 85 -9.81 11.95 3.40
N PRO A 86 -9.73 12.41 2.13
CA PRO A 86 -10.75 13.28 1.57
C PRO A 86 -12.13 12.62 1.45
N TRP A 87 -12.18 11.31 1.21
CA TRP A 87 -13.41 10.53 1.11
C TRP A 87 -14.08 10.37 2.47
N GLU A 88 -13.29 10.17 3.52
CA GLU A 88 -13.78 10.01 4.89
C GLU A 88 -14.54 11.24 5.36
N THR A 89 -14.08 12.43 4.98
CA THR A 89 -14.76 13.68 5.33
C THR A 89 -16.16 13.74 4.72
N VAL A 90 -16.31 13.31 3.46
CA VAL A 90 -17.61 13.31 2.76
C VAL A 90 -18.54 12.24 3.31
N VAL A 91 -18.02 11.04 3.55
CA VAL A 91 -18.76 9.91 4.12
C VAL A 91 -19.33 10.25 5.49
N MET A 92 -18.51 10.83 6.38
CA MET A 92 -18.96 11.23 7.72
C MET A 92 -19.97 12.37 7.66
N ARG A 93 -19.76 13.36 6.78
CA ARG A 93 -20.67 14.50 6.65
C ARG A 93 -22.05 14.09 6.14
N SER A 94 -22.11 13.15 5.20
CA SER A 94 -23.37 12.65 4.65
C SER A 94 -24.05 11.61 5.53
N GLY A 95 -23.40 11.12 6.59
CA GLY A 95 -23.91 10.02 7.42
C GLY A 95 -23.98 8.67 6.69
N ALA A 96 -23.23 8.53 5.58
CA ALA A 96 -23.25 7.30 4.79
C ALA A 96 -22.63 6.11 5.54
N ASP A 97 -21.79 6.37 6.55
CA ASP A 97 -21.23 5.36 7.44
C ASP A 97 -22.21 4.82 8.49
N ASP A 98 -23.38 5.44 8.63
CA ASP A 98 -24.45 5.00 9.52
C ASP A 98 -25.53 4.17 8.80
N ASP A 99 -25.55 4.19 7.45
CA ASP A 99 -26.50 3.42 6.66
C ASP A 99 -26.02 1.95 6.48
N PRO A 100 -26.78 0.95 6.96
CA PRO A 100 -26.36 -0.45 6.87
C PRO A 100 -26.23 -0.98 5.43
N ALA A 101 -27.01 -0.45 4.48
CA ALA A 101 -26.93 -0.87 3.08
C ALA A 101 -25.65 -0.34 2.42
N VAL A 102 -25.25 0.89 2.73
CA VAL A 102 -23.97 1.46 2.26
C VAL A 102 -22.79 0.68 2.86
N VAL A 103 -22.82 0.39 4.16
CA VAL A 103 -21.77 -0.41 4.82
C VAL A 103 -21.68 -1.82 4.23
N ALA A 104 -22.83 -2.46 3.96
CA ALA A 104 -22.86 -3.77 3.31
C ALA A 104 -22.31 -3.74 1.87
N ALA A 105 -22.65 -2.70 1.10
CA ALA A 105 -22.11 -2.51 -0.25
C ALA A 105 -20.60 -2.25 -0.24
N ALA A 106 -20.09 -1.47 0.73
CA ALA A 106 -18.67 -1.26 0.91
C ALA A 106 -17.93 -2.57 1.24
N ARG A 107 -18.52 -3.43 2.09
CA ARG A 107 -17.97 -4.76 2.35
C ARG A 107 -17.97 -5.64 1.10
N SER A 108 -19.05 -5.62 0.31
CA SER A 108 -19.13 -6.37 -0.95
C SER A 108 -18.08 -5.91 -1.95
N LEU A 109 -17.79 -4.60 -2.01
CA LEU A 109 -16.69 -4.06 -2.80
C LEU A 109 -15.32 -4.54 -2.27
N TRP A 110 -15.11 -4.58 -0.96
CA TRP A 110 -13.88 -5.14 -0.39
C TRP A 110 -13.68 -6.62 -0.69
N GLU A 111 -14.75 -7.41 -0.67
CA GLU A 111 -14.71 -8.81 -1.10
C GLU A 111 -14.27 -8.92 -2.57
N ALA A 112 -14.80 -8.04 -3.44
CA ALA A 112 -14.41 -7.99 -4.85
C ALA A 112 -12.95 -7.53 -5.05
N LEU A 113 -12.49 -6.53 -4.28
CA LEU A 113 -11.09 -6.06 -4.30
C LEU A 113 -10.12 -7.13 -3.80
N GLY A 114 -10.55 -7.97 -2.86
CA GLY A 114 -9.79 -9.09 -2.34
C GLY A 114 -9.04 -8.80 -1.04
N SER A 115 -8.70 -9.88 -0.33
CA SER A 115 -8.12 -9.81 1.02
C SER A 115 -6.74 -9.15 1.08
N ASN A 116 -5.96 -9.18 -0.01
CA ASN A 116 -4.65 -8.54 -0.02
C ASN A 116 -4.79 -7.01 0.00
N GLU A 117 -5.67 -6.46 -0.84
CA GLU A 117 -5.96 -5.03 -0.88
C GLU A 117 -6.56 -4.56 0.44
N TYR A 118 -7.51 -5.32 0.99
CA TYR A 118 -8.07 -5.02 2.32
C TYR A 118 -6.96 -4.91 3.37
N THR A 119 -6.06 -5.90 3.41
CA THR A 119 -4.96 -5.92 4.39
C THR A 119 -3.95 -4.79 4.15
N LEU A 120 -3.73 -4.37 2.91
CA LEU A 120 -2.82 -3.25 2.60
C LEU A 120 -3.34 -1.91 3.11
N HIS A 121 -4.67 -1.70 3.09
CA HIS A 121 -5.29 -0.41 3.36
C HIS A 121 -5.89 -0.29 4.76
N LEU A 122 -6.37 -1.39 5.33
CA LEU A 122 -7.09 -1.39 6.61
C LEU A 122 -6.33 -2.06 7.76
N ARG A 123 -5.32 -2.88 7.46
CA ARG A 123 -4.50 -3.51 8.50
C ARG A 123 -3.15 -2.82 8.64
N SER A 124 -2.80 -2.44 9.88
CA SER A 124 -1.45 -1.99 10.19
C SER A 124 -0.44 -3.09 9.82
N ARG A 125 0.65 -2.72 9.16
CA ARG A 125 1.76 -3.66 8.98
C ARG A 125 2.38 -3.99 10.35
N PRO A 126 2.73 -5.26 10.60
CA PRO A 126 3.41 -5.62 11.84
C PRO A 126 4.80 -4.98 11.86
N ASN A 127 5.12 -4.29 12.95
CA ASN A 127 6.44 -3.76 13.26
C ASN A 127 7.08 -4.69 14.30
N THR A 128 7.93 -5.62 13.87
CA THR A 128 8.55 -6.60 14.77
C THR A 128 10.06 -6.51 14.75
N LEU A 129 10.72 -7.13 15.74
CA LEU A 129 12.19 -7.23 15.76
C LEU A 129 12.76 -7.87 14.48
N ARG A 130 12.00 -8.74 13.82
CA ARG A 130 12.45 -9.40 12.58
C ARG A 130 12.64 -8.40 11.44
N GLY A 131 11.74 -7.43 11.29
CA GLY A 131 11.86 -6.36 10.30
C GLY A 131 13.02 -5.43 10.62
N PHE A 132 13.31 -5.21 11.91
CA PHE A 132 14.41 -4.35 12.36
C PHE A 132 15.73 -5.00 11.98
N PHE A 133 15.91 -6.27 12.36
CA PHE A 133 17.09 -7.04 11.97
C PHE A 133 17.21 -7.16 10.45
N ALA A 134 16.11 -7.33 9.72
CA ALA A 134 16.16 -7.36 8.26
C ALA A 134 16.66 -6.04 7.68
N GLY A 135 16.22 -4.89 8.19
CA GLY A 135 16.71 -3.57 7.77
C GLY A 135 18.19 -3.38 8.12
N ARG A 136 18.58 -3.74 9.35
CA ARG A 136 19.97 -3.73 9.80
C ARG A 136 20.87 -4.61 8.94
N THR A 137 20.47 -5.84 8.60
CA THR A 137 21.25 -6.72 7.71
C THR A 137 21.49 -6.09 6.35
N TRP A 138 20.52 -5.35 5.79
CA TRP A 138 20.73 -4.64 4.52
C TRP A 138 21.76 -3.51 4.64
N MET A 139 21.74 -2.78 5.75
CA MET A 139 22.73 -1.74 6.04
C MET A 139 24.13 -2.34 6.23
N ASP A 140 24.23 -3.39 7.05
CA ASP A 140 25.48 -4.10 7.32
C ASP A 140 26.07 -4.69 6.03
N LEU A 141 25.24 -5.28 5.15
CA LEU A 141 25.69 -5.81 3.86
C LEU A 141 26.26 -4.71 2.95
N GLY A 142 25.63 -3.53 2.94
CA GLY A 142 26.12 -2.37 2.20
C GLY A 142 27.48 -1.91 2.71
N PHE A 143 27.58 -1.66 4.02
CA PHE A 143 28.78 -1.11 4.65
C PHE A 143 29.94 -2.12 4.68
N LEU A 144 29.71 -3.34 5.18
CA LEU A 144 30.76 -4.36 5.30
C LEU A 144 31.31 -4.76 3.94
N GLY A 145 30.48 -4.82 2.90
CA GLY A 145 30.95 -5.10 1.55
C GLY A 145 31.89 -4.01 1.02
N MET A 146 31.62 -2.73 1.28
CA MET A 146 32.56 -1.65 0.93
C MET A 146 33.89 -1.79 1.66
N VAL A 147 33.87 -2.05 2.97
CA VAL A 147 35.08 -2.25 3.77
C VAL A 147 35.89 -3.44 3.26
N MET A 148 35.23 -4.56 2.97
CA MET A 148 35.88 -5.75 2.41
C MET A 148 36.57 -5.46 1.07
N TRP A 149 35.93 -4.72 0.17
CA TRP A 149 36.57 -4.32 -1.09
C TRP A 149 37.75 -3.36 -0.89
N GLY A 150 37.70 -2.50 0.12
CA GLY A 150 38.85 -1.67 0.52
C GLY A 150 40.04 -2.50 1.02
N VAL A 151 39.78 -3.53 1.85
CA VAL A 151 40.82 -4.47 2.32
C VAL A 151 41.41 -5.26 1.17
N VAL A 152 40.58 -5.76 0.25
CA VAL A 152 41.04 -6.46 -0.97
C VAL A 152 41.90 -5.54 -1.84
N ALA A 153 41.51 -4.26 -2.00
CA ALA A 153 42.28 -3.30 -2.78
C ALA A 153 43.68 -3.08 -2.19
N ALA A 154 43.78 -2.92 -0.86
CA ALA A 154 45.05 -2.78 -0.17
C ALA A 154 45.92 -4.04 -0.32
N ALA A 155 45.35 -5.22 -0.08
CA ALA A 155 46.06 -6.50 -0.21
C ALA A 155 46.55 -6.74 -1.65
N ALA A 156 45.76 -6.37 -2.65
CA ALA A 156 46.14 -6.53 -4.06
C ALA A 156 47.27 -5.58 -4.48
N GLN A 157 47.31 -4.38 -3.92
CA GLN A 157 48.41 -3.45 -4.12
C GLN A 157 49.71 -4.00 -3.53
N ASP A 158 49.68 -4.53 -2.31
CA ASP A 158 50.86 -5.07 -1.63
C ASP A 158 51.36 -6.37 -2.27
N ALA A 159 50.46 -7.25 -2.71
CA ALA A 159 50.82 -8.56 -3.26
C ALA A 159 51.18 -8.55 -4.75
N TRP A 160 50.48 -7.74 -5.55
CA TRP A 160 50.58 -7.76 -7.02
C TRP A 160 50.90 -6.40 -7.64
N GLY A 161 51.07 -5.35 -6.84
CA GLY A 161 51.34 -4.00 -7.34
C GLY A 161 50.17 -3.36 -8.08
N TRP A 162 48.96 -3.91 -7.93
CA TRP A 162 47.79 -3.37 -8.61
C TRP A 162 47.40 -2.02 -8.02
N PRO A 163 47.19 -0.99 -8.85
CA PRO A 163 46.83 0.31 -8.33
C PRO A 163 45.41 0.30 -7.76
N TRP A 164 45.24 0.88 -6.57
CA TRP A 164 43.96 0.89 -5.81
C TRP A 164 42.76 1.43 -6.60
N TRP A 165 42.98 2.33 -7.56
CA TRP A 165 41.90 2.95 -8.34
C TRP A 165 41.12 1.94 -9.19
N LEU A 166 41.70 0.77 -9.50
CA LEU A 166 41.00 -0.33 -10.18
C LEU A 166 39.81 -0.86 -9.38
N PHE A 167 39.83 -0.71 -8.05
CA PHE A 167 38.78 -1.20 -7.15
C PHE A 167 37.70 -0.17 -6.86
N VAL A 168 37.92 1.12 -7.19
CA VAL A 168 36.95 2.20 -6.98
C VAL A 168 35.59 1.91 -7.62
N PRO A 169 35.50 1.41 -8.87
CA PRO A 169 34.21 1.05 -9.46
C PRO A 169 33.46 -0.02 -8.68
N VAL A 170 34.17 -0.97 -8.05
CA VAL A 170 33.57 -2.05 -7.27
C VAL A 170 33.12 -1.53 -5.90
N ILE A 171 33.95 -0.72 -5.24
CA ILE A 171 33.64 -0.10 -3.95
C ILE A 171 32.41 0.81 -4.06
N VAL A 172 32.28 1.58 -5.13
CA VAL A 172 31.12 2.45 -5.39
C VAL A 172 29.94 1.67 -5.98
N GLY A 173 30.20 0.69 -6.84
CA GLY A 173 29.16 -0.14 -7.46
C GLY A 173 28.43 -1.03 -6.47
N TRP A 174 29.12 -1.51 -5.43
CA TRP A 174 28.54 -2.36 -4.39
C TRP A 174 27.33 -1.74 -3.66
N PRO A 175 27.41 -0.55 -3.02
CA PRO A 175 26.27 0.05 -2.34
C PRO A 175 25.12 0.33 -3.30
N LEU A 176 25.40 0.71 -4.55
CA LEU A 176 24.36 0.90 -5.58
C LEU A 176 23.65 -0.41 -5.91
N LEU A 177 24.39 -1.51 -6.05
CA LEU A 177 23.85 -2.83 -6.29
C LEU A 177 22.99 -3.31 -5.12
N VAL A 178 23.50 -3.18 -3.88
CA VAL A 178 22.76 -3.52 -2.65
C VAL A 178 21.47 -2.71 -2.57
N LEU A 179 21.53 -1.39 -2.82
CA LEU A 179 20.36 -0.52 -2.83
C LEU A 179 19.34 -0.93 -3.92
N ALA A 180 19.80 -1.29 -5.12
CA ALA A 180 18.94 -1.74 -6.20
C ALA A 180 18.21 -3.04 -5.84
N ILE A 181 18.91 -4.02 -5.27
CA ILE A 181 18.32 -5.29 -4.82
C ILE A 181 17.35 -5.04 -3.66
N PHE A 182 17.74 -4.20 -2.70
CA PHE A 182 16.88 -3.81 -1.58
C PHE A 182 15.59 -3.17 -2.08
N ARG A 183 15.66 -2.16 -2.97
CA ARG A 183 14.48 -1.49 -3.55
C ARG A 183 13.58 -2.48 -4.26
N ARG A 184 14.15 -3.40 -5.06
CA ARG A 184 13.37 -4.43 -5.74
C ARG A 184 12.64 -5.35 -4.76
N ARG A 185 13.33 -5.82 -3.71
CA ARG A 185 12.75 -6.67 -2.67
C ARG A 185 11.70 -5.93 -1.85
N TYR A 186 11.99 -4.70 -1.44
CA TYR A 186 11.09 -3.83 -0.71
C TYR A 186 9.81 -3.58 -1.49
N ASN A 187 9.91 -3.21 -2.77
CA ASN A 187 8.75 -2.99 -3.64
C ASN A 187 7.91 -4.26 -3.81
N LYS A 188 8.54 -5.44 -3.91
CA LYS A 188 7.83 -6.72 -3.95
C LYS A 188 7.05 -6.97 -2.65
N LEU A 189 7.66 -6.77 -1.49
CA LEU A 189 7.01 -6.96 -0.19
C LEU A 189 5.95 -5.90 0.10
N ARG A 190 6.13 -4.68 -0.41
CA ARG A 190 5.16 -3.59 -0.29
C ARG A 190 3.81 -3.95 -0.90
N ARG A 191 3.77 -4.80 -1.92
CA ARG A 191 2.53 -5.25 -2.59
C ARG A 191 1.74 -6.31 -1.82
N ILE A 192 2.34 -6.91 -0.78
CA ILE A 192 1.69 -8.00 -0.04
C ILE A 192 1.19 -7.44 1.29
N GLY A 193 -0.12 -7.47 1.49
CA GLY A 193 -0.75 -7.09 2.75
C GLY A 193 -0.26 -7.95 3.91
N GLY A 194 -0.02 -7.32 5.07
CA GLY A 194 0.38 -8.02 6.30
C GLY A 194 1.83 -8.53 6.32
N ARG A 195 2.58 -8.42 5.21
CA ARG A 195 4.03 -8.67 5.23
C ARG A 195 4.74 -7.53 5.94
N GLU A 196 5.59 -7.93 6.88
CA GLU A 196 6.55 -7.05 7.51
C GLU A 196 7.53 -6.47 6.48
N LEU A 197 7.84 -5.18 6.66
CA LEU A 197 8.83 -4.48 5.86
C LEU A 197 10.13 -4.31 6.66
N PRO A 198 11.30 -4.35 5.99
CA PRO A 198 12.53 -3.88 6.60
C PRO A 198 12.36 -2.43 7.05
N HIS A 199 12.71 -2.12 8.30
CA HIS A 199 12.69 -0.76 8.84
C HIS A 199 14.10 -0.32 9.22
N PHE A 200 14.30 0.99 9.16
CA PHE A 200 15.54 1.67 9.45
C PHE A 200 15.54 2.19 10.89
#